data_AF-A0AAE3QMC4-F1
#
_entry.id   AF-A0AAE3QMC4-F1
#
_cell.length_a   1.000
_cell.length_b   1.000
_cell.length_c   1.000
_cell.angle_alpha   90.00
_cell.angle_beta   90.00
_cell.angle_gamma   90.00
#
_symmetry.space_group_name_H-M   'P 1'
#
loop_
_entity.id
_entity.type
_entity.pdbx_description
1 polymer ?
#
loop_
_entity_poly.entity_id
_entity_poly.type
_entity_poly.pdbx_seq_one_letter_code
_entity_poly.pdbx_strand_id
1 'polypeptide(L)'
;MKAYLMSILLLASCLGCKEDATQPIVTNNPLTSSLDQTVHSAVEKYASASSTGGFVIGIFRNDSTFIYRYGHSNKKAHQLPDENTIHLLWITQK
;
A
#
# COMPACT_ATOMS: atom_id res chain seq x y z
N MET A 1 26.27 -25.66 30.62
CA MET A 1 26.62 -24.34 30.06
C MET A 1 26.46 -24.23 28.53
N LYS A 2 26.62 -25.30 27.73
CA LYS A 2 26.46 -25.23 26.27
C LYS A 2 25.00 -25.08 25.76
N ALA A 3 24.01 -25.58 26.51
CA ALA A 3 22.60 -25.53 26.11
C ALA A 3 22.01 -24.10 26.14
N TYR A 4 22.37 -23.29 27.13
CA TYR A 4 21.90 -21.90 27.24
C TYR A 4 22.43 -20.99 26.13
N LEU A 5 23.63 -21.28 25.62
CA LEU A 5 24.25 -20.49 24.56
C LEU A 5 23.50 -20.61 23.23
N MET A 6 22.90 -21.77 22.95
CA MET A 6 22.03 -21.96 21.78
C MET A 6 20.66 -21.31 21.94
N SER A 7 20.10 -21.33 23.16
CA SER A 7 18.82 -20.70 23.45
C SER A 7 18.85 -19.18 23.24
N ILE A 8 19.95 -18.51 23.61
CA ILE A 8 20.13 -17.05 23.42
C ILE A 8 20.23 -16.67 21.94
N LEU A 9 20.81 -17.54 21.10
CA LEU A 9 20.95 -17.28 19.66
C LEU A 9 19.60 -17.31 18.92
N LEU A 10 18.65 -18.14 19.35
CA LEU A 10 17.31 -18.23 18.74
C LEU A 10 16.42 -17.00 19.05
N LEU A 11 16.62 -16.37 20.22
CA LEU A 11 15.88 -15.18 20.64
C LEU A 11 16.34 -13.90 19.91
N ALA A 12 17.60 -13.85 19.44
CA ALA A 12 18.15 -12.69 18.73
C ALA A 12 17.62 -12.51 17.29
N SER A 13 17.09 -13.58 16.68
CA SER A 13 16.57 -13.56 15.29
C SER A 13 15.29 -12.72 15.10
N CYS A 14 14.59 -12.35 16.18
CA CYS A 14 13.35 -11.58 16.08
C CYS A 14 13.56 -10.05 15.99
N LEU A 15 14.78 -9.53 16.20
CA LEU A 15 15.04 -8.07 16.16
C LEU A 15 15.20 -7.50 14.74
N GLY A 16 15.11 -8.33 13.70
CA GLY A 16 15.35 -7.94 12.30
C GLY A 16 14.10 -7.50 11.52
N CYS A 17 12.90 -7.60 12.09
CA CYS A 17 11.68 -7.18 11.39
C CYS A 17 11.59 -5.64 11.37
N LYS A 18 12.17 -5.01 10.34
CA LYS A 18 11.89 -3.61 10.00
C LYS A 18 10.48 -3.54 9.41
N GLU A 19 9.50 -3.19 10.23
CA GLU A 19 8.19 -2.77 9.75
C GLU A 19 8.34 -1.44 8.99
N ASP A 20 7.65 -1.32 7.85
CA ASP A 20 7.69 -0.09 7.07
C ASP A 20 7.00 1.03 7.85
N ALA A 21 7.59 2.22 7.83
CA ALA A 21 6.99 3.36 8.52
C ALA A 21 5.64 3.68 7.88
N THR A 22 4.62 3.92 8.68
CA THR A 22 3.30 4.32 8.19
C THR A 22 3.22 5.83 7.97
N GLN A 23 2.45 6.26 6.97
CA GLN A 23 2.19 7.65 6.61
C GLN A 23 0.69 7.88 6.44
N PRO A 24 0.18 9.11 6.61
CA PRO A 24 -1.20 9.44 6.29
C PRO A 24 -1.56 9.12 4.83
N ILE A 25 -2.73 8.54 4.62
CA ILE A 25 -3.21 8.15 3.28
C ILE A 25 -3.82 9.37 2.60
N VAL A 26 -3.24 9.78 1.47
CA VAL A 26 -3.84 10.77 0.56
C VAL A 26 -4.66 10.03 -0.48
N THR A 27 -5.94 10.39 -0.62
CA THR A 27 -6.88 9.69 -1.51
C THR A 27 -8.04 10.59 -1.95
N ASN A 28 -8.65 10.26 -3.09
CA ASN A 28 -9.94 10.82 -3.53
C ASN A 28 -11.15 9.97 -3.07
N ASN A 29 -10.93 8.89 -2.32
CA ASN A 29 -12.00 8.01 -1.86
C ASN A 29 -12.86 8.75 -0.80
N PRO A 30 -14.17 8.97 -1.03
CA PRO A 30 -15.03 9.73 -0.12
C PRO A 30 -15.49 8.95 1.11
N LEU A 31 -15.29 7.62 1.15
CA LEU A 31 -15.69 6.73 2.26
C LEU A 31 -17.20 6.75 2.60
N THR A 32 -18.05 7.12 1.65
CA THR A 32 -19.49 7.27 1.88
C THR A 32 -20.29 6.00 1.58
N SER A 33 -19.87 5.20 0.59
CA SER A 33 -20.56 3.96 0.21
C SER A 33 -19.88 2.70 0.75
N SER A 34 -20.59 1.57 0.71
CA SER A 34 -20.01 0.27 1.05
C SER A 34 -18.87 -0.12 0.09
N LEU A 35 -18.94 0.28 -1.18
CA LEU A 35 -17.85 0.05 -2.14
C LEU A 35 -16.61 0.86 -1.74
N ASP A 36 -16.79 2.14 -1.40
CA ASP A 36 -15.72 3.03 -0.98
C ASP A 36 -14.95 2.47 0.24
N GLN A 37 -15.69 2.02 1.25
CA GLN A 37 -15.13 1.40 2.45
C GLN A 37 -14.40 0.10 2.12
N THR A 38 -15.01 -0.76 1.29
CA THR A 38 -14.40 -2.04 0.89
C THR A 38 -13.07 -1.82 0.18
N VAL A 39 -13.03 -0.87 -0.77
CA VAL A 39 -11.81 -0.52 -1.49
C VAL A 39 -10.76 0.02 -0.53
N HIS A 40 -11.14 0.94 0.36
CA HIS A 40 -10.21 1.52 1.32
C HIS A 40 -9.59 0.45 2.23
N SER A 41 -10.41 -0.40 2.86
CA SER A 41 -9.92 -1.46 3.74
C SER A 41 -9.03 -2.47 3.00
N ALA A 42 -9.31 -2.76 1.73
CA ALA A 42 -8.49 -3.67 0.94
C ALA A 42 -7.07 -3.13 0.68
N VAL A 43 -6.89 -1.81 0.62
CA VAL A 43 -5.61 -1.19 0.23
C VAL A 43 -4.94 -0.39 1.33
N GLU A 44 -5.60 -0.14 2.46
CA GLU A 44 -5.11 0.69 3.57
C GLU A 44 -3.70 0.31 4.02
N LYS A 45 -3.43 -0.99 4.17
CA LYS A 45 -2.11 -1.50 4.55
C LYS A 45 -1.01 -1.12 3.56
N TYR A 46 -1.32 -1.11 2.26
CA TYR A 46 -0.35 -0.75 1.22
C TYR A 46 -0.25 0.76 1.04
N ALA A 47 -1.39 1.45 1.08
CA ALA A 47 -1.49 2.89 0.91
C ALA A 47 -0.82 3.68 2.05
N SER A 48 -0.77 3.11 3.25
CA SER A 48 -0.12 3.73 4.41
C SER A 48 1.39 3.47 4.48
N ALA A 49 1.93 2.50 3.74
CA ALA A 49 3.35 2.18 3.80
C ALA A 49 4.20 3.27 3.14
N SER A 50 5.22 3.78 3.84
CA SER A 50 6.07 4.90 3.37
C SER A 50 6.87 4.60 2.11
N SER A 51 7.09 3.30 1.82
CA SER A 51 7.75 2.86 0.60
C SER A 51 6.83 2.86 -0.63
N THR A 52 5.51 2.90 -0.44
CA THR A 52 4.53 2.81 -1.53
C THR A 52 4.43 4.11 -2.31
N GLY A 53 4.62 4.03 -3.63
CA GLY A 53 4.27 5.11 -4.56
C GLY A 53 2.76 5.19 -4.78
N GLY A 54 2.27 6.28 -5.37
CA GLY A 54 0.85 6.42 -5.68
C GLY A 54 0.35 5.41 -6.71
N PHE A 55 -0.91 5.00 -6.57
CA PHE A 55 -1.57 4.04 -7.45
C PHE A 55 -3.03 4.40 -7.74
N VAL A 56 -3.58 3.79 -8.79
CA VAL A 56 -4.96 3.97 -9.25
C VAL A 56 -5.66 2.61 -9.29
N ILE A 57 -6.89 2.55 -8.79
CA ILE A 57 -7.78 1.39 -8.84
C ILE A 57 -9.00 1.78 -9.68
N GLY A 58 -9.21 1.05 -10.78
CA GLY A 58 -10.44 1.13 -11.56
C GLY A 58 -11.34 -0.06 -11.26
N ILE A 59 -12.61 0.19 -10.94
CA ILE A 59 -13.63 -0.84 -10.74
C ILE A 59 -14.76 -0.61 -11.72
N PHE A 60 -15.08 -1.63 -12.50
CA PHE A 60 -16.26 -1.64 -13.36
C PHE A 60 -17.33 -2.55 -12.74
N ARG A 61 -18.49 -1.97 -12.38
CA ARG A 61 -19.61 -2.69 -11.74
C ARG A 61 -20.93 -2.03 -12.12
N ASN A 62 -21.92 -2.85 -12.51
CA ASN A 62 -23.27 -2.38 -12.86
C ASN A 62 -23.24 -1.20 -13.86
N ASP A 63 -22.49 -1.38 -14.96
CA ASP A 63 -22.29 -0.39 -16.02
C ASP A 63 -21.66 0.95 -15.57
N SER A 64 -21.19 1.01 -14.32
CA SER A 64 -20.57 2.17 -13.72
C SER A 64 -19.07 1.93 -13.51
N THR A 65 -18.28 2.98 -13.73
CA THR A 65 -16.83 2.97 -13.49
C THR A 65 -16.50 3.81 -12.26
N PHE A 66 -15.76 3.25 -11.33
CA PHE A 66 -15.29 3.90 -10.12
C PHE A 66 -13.75 3.97 -10.16
N ILE A 67 -13.19 5.16 -9.97
CA ILE A 67 -11.74 5.39 -10.01
C ILE A 67 -11.26 5.91 -8.66
N TYR A 68 -10.49 5.10 -7.96
CA TYR A 68 -9.87 5.44 -6.69
C TYR A 68 -8.38 5.67 -6.86
N ARG A 69 -7.88 6.76 -6.31
CA ARG A 69 -6.47 7.18 -6.36
C ARG A 69 -5.95 7.22 -4.94
N TYR A 70 -4.76 6.68 -4.73
CA TYR A 70 -4.10 6.62 -3.42
C TYR A 70 -2.64 7.02 -3.54
N GLY A 71 -2.11 7.61 -2.47
CA GLY A 71 -0.70 7.95 -2.36
C GLY A 71 -0.30 9.13 -3.26
N HIS A 72 0.98 9.18 -3.62
CA HIS A 72 1.57 10.34 -4.31
C HIS A 72 2.29 9.93 -5.60
N SER A 73 2.09 10.67 -6.69
CA SER A 73 2.83 10.45 -7.95
C SER A 73 4.32 10.79 -7.81
N ASN A 74 4.69 11.65 -6.85
CA ASN A 74 6.08 11.84 -6.43
C ASN A 74 6.17 12.10 -4.91
N LYS A 75 7.25 11.67 -4.26
CA LYS A 75 7.41 11.79 -2.79
C LYS A 75 7.45 13.23 -2.26
N LYS A 76 7.53 14.25 -3.13
CA LYS A 76 7.66 15.68 -2.78
C LYS A 76 6.40 16.50 -3.07
N ALA A 77 5.50 16.01 -3.92
CA ALA A 77 4.28 16.68 -4.35
C ALA A 77 3.11 15.86 -3.84
N HIS A 78 2.25 16.51 -3.07
CA HIS A 78 1.06 15.91 -2.47
C HIS A 78 -0.04 15.67 -3.52
N GLN A 79 0.34 15.30 -4.74
CA GLN A 79 -0.54 15.15 -5.89
C GLN A 79 -0.87 13.68 -6.10
N LEU A 80 -2.17 13.40 -6.16
CA LEU A 80 -2.68 12.09 -6.53
C LEU A 80 -2.27 11.74 -7.96
N PRO A 81 -2.02 10.46 -8.26
CA PRO A 81 -1.90 9.99 -9.64
C PRO A 81 -3.16 10.35 -10.44
N ASP A 82 -3.01 10.90 -11.63
CA ASP A 82 -4.07 11.25 -12.55
C ASP A 82 -4.01 10.42 -13.84
N GLU A 83 -4.91 10.68 -14.77
CA GLU A 83 -4.98 10.04 -16.10
C GLU A 83 -3.72 10.26 -16.96
N ASN A 84 -2.87 11.22 -16.62
CA ASN A 84 -1.60 11.47 -17.30
C ASN A 84 -0.42 10.78 -16.59
N THR A 85 -0.67 10.13 -15.45
CA THR A 85 0.37 9.43 -14.70
C THR A 85 0.70 8.10 -15.38
N ILE A 86 1.92 8.00 -15.91
CA ILE A 86 2.40 6.82 -16.61
C ILE A 86 2.89 5.79 -15.59
N HIS A 87 2.19 4.66 -15.50
CA HIS A 87 2.62 3.51 -14.70
C HIS A 87 3.26 2.45 -15.60
N LEU A 88 4.44 1.97 -15.22
CA LEU A 88 5.08 0.84 -15.91
C LEU A 88 4.37 -0.45 -15.53
N LEU A 89 3.70 -1.08 -16.50
CA LEU A 89 3.14 -2.41 -16.34
C LEU A 89 4.20 -3.46 -16.67
N TRP A 90 4.91 -3.94 -15.65
CA TRP A 90 5.83 -5.07 -15.81
C TRP A 90 5.05 -6.38 -15.66
N ILE A 91 4.95 -7.15 -16.75
CA ILE A 91 4.41 -8.50 -16.71
C ILE A 91 5.60 -9.45 -16.59
N THR A 92 5.77 -10.10 -15.44
CA THR A 92 6.65 -11.28 -15.35
C THR A 92 5.88 -12.47 -15.91
N GLN A 93 6.26 -12.90 -17.12
CA GLN A 93 5.83 -14.20 -17.65
C GLN A 93 6.43 -15.28 -16.74
N LYS A 94 5.57 -16.15 -16.21
CA LYS A 94 5.95 -17.27 -15.34
C LYS A 94 6.45 -18.44 -16.17
#